data_AF-A0A812RUF7-F1
#
_entry.id   AF-A0A812RUF7-F1
#
_cell.length_a   1.000
_cell.length_b   1.000
_cell.length_c   1.000
_cell.angle_alpha   90.00
_cell.angle_beta   90.00
_cell.angle_gamma   90.00
#
_symmetry.space_group_name_H-M   'P 1'
#
loop_
_entity.id
_entity.type
_entity.pdbx_description
1 polymer ?
#
loop_
_entity_poly.entity_id
_entity_poly.type
_entity_poly.pdbx_seq_one_letter_code
_entity_poly.pdbx_strand_id
1 'polypeptide(L)'
;MDPDIMQRGGSKQRAAKRAAQTSPPVPEPSRLATHLLRSFGWGKMSLPEVQVVAALVEEDALEPVKAEIRILANLGSRGLYQGNLRRDLLRHTQMPALVSSNVNDGDIAKFWREVGSSHPALLHHPVKKIKNYQSRAVPLILHGDGVPIDSKDRSWCLPVATPVATPVASIWGHVVRAFERCFEECKTNNDLFPVLLFLTGDLEWYNTSHSLPRWNSNFPCGHCNISKDNMFDYKNVAEVPVDPWHCPRRSCCPLLRHLVSPSGVIPDWMHSKHLGFDQRLAGSTLWVLCWRILPGGVEENLDNVLLQMKDYWRQHKGNGINYITQTMVLADPQDIHCRKGYPRLKAKAAETKGVIAALASICQQHLQQDNEEHQQIALALSFSRDLDQMADGIEDWKPSKEVADRMMLTAVCLFQCMTILNKSFLEQGHLAFQLTFKTHWFLHGLQLARHLSPKLTWTYSGEDYMSKCKGLLKMCTKSRTMLTSLDRFMRQYTDAMSIELAEILAQPGPPL
;
A
#
# COMPACT_ATOMS: atom_id res chain seq x y z
N MET A 1 -27.98 42.35 -22.36
CA MET A 1 -26.70 42.25 -21.63
C MET A 1 -25.73 43.20 -22.31
N ASP A 2 -25.09 44.05 -21.53
CA ASP A 2 -24.28 45.17 -22.02
C ASP A 2 -22.94 44.67 -22.62
N PRO A 3 -22.66 44.89 -23.91
CA PRO A 3 -21.43 44.44 -24.58
C PRO A 3 -20.15 45.05 -23.98
N ASP A 4 -20.25 46.15 -23.24
CA ASP A 4 -19.11 46.79 -22.57
C ASP A 4 -18.65 46.04 -21.29
N ILE A 5 -19.51 45.19 -20.72
CA ILE A 5 -19.17 44.38 -19.54
C ILE A 5 -18.30 43.17 -19.92
N MET A 6 -18.34 42.69 -21.17
CA MET A 6 -17.51 41.56 -21.64
C MET A 6 -16.04 41.94 -21.91
N GLN A 7 -15.71 43.21 -22.16
CA GLN A 7 -14.32 43.61 -22.48
C GLN A 7 -13.42 43.86 -21.26
N ARG A 8 -13.98 44.09 -20.07
CA ARG A 8 -13.20 44.43 -18.86
C ARG A 8 -12.58 43.21 -18.15
N GLY A 9 -12.98 41.99 -18.49
CA GLY A 9 -12.43 40.75 -17.92
C GLY A 9 -11.00 40.40 -18.37
N GLY A 10 -10.56 40.87 -19.55
CA GLY A 10 -9.30 40.41 -20.16
C GLY A 10 -8.02 41.14 -19.72
N SER A 11 -8.14 42.36 -19.17
CA SER A 11 -6.96 43.17 -18.78
C SER A 11 -6.23 42.57 -17.57
N LYS A 12 -6.98 42.25 -16.50
CA LYS A 12 -6.42 41.67 -15.27
C LYS A 12 -5.84 40.27 -15.51
N GLN A 13 -6.48 39.44 -16.32
CA GLN A 13 -5.95 38.13 -16.69
C GLN A 13 -4.65 38.23 -17.51
N ARG A 14 -4.56 39.18 -18.45
CA ARG A 14 -3.32 39.42 -19.22
C ARG A 14 -2.19 39.99 -18.36
N ALA A 15 -2.50 40.88 -17.42
CA ALA A 15 -1.54 41.39 -16.45
C ALA A 15 -1.04 40.29 -15.50
N ALA A 16 -1.93 39.44 -14.98
CA ALA A 16 -1.57 38.29 -14.15
C ALA A 16 -0.72 37.27 -14.94
N LYS A 17 -1.08 37.00 -16.21
CA LYS A 17 -0.32 36.10 -17.08
C LYS A 17 1.07 36.64 -17.42
N ARG A 18 1.21 37.95 -17.65
CA ARG A 18 2.52 38.61 -17.83
C ARG A 18 3.34 38.60 -16.54
N ALA A 19 2.72 38.91 -15.40
CA ALA A 19 3.39 38.86 -14.10
C ALA A 19 3.91 37.44 -13.78
N ALA A 20 3.11 36.41 -14.07
CA ALA A 20 3.52 35.01 -13.92
C ALA A 20 4.65 34.59 -14.88
N GLN A 21 4.73 35.20 -16.07
CA GLN A 21 5.81 34.97 -17.04
C GLN A 21 7.10 35.73 -16.69
N THR A 22 7.03 36.80 -15.90
CA THR A 22 8.20 37.60 -15.49
C THR A 22 8.75 37.25 -14.12
N SER A 23 8.10 36.37 -13.36
CA SER A 23 8.65 35.90 -12.09
C SER A 23 9.98 35.19 -12.36
N PRO A 24 11.09 35.59 -11.69
CA PRO A 24 12.34 34.85 -11.81
C PRO A 24 12.09 33.38 -11.43
N PRO A 25 12.73 32.43 -12.12
CA PRO A 25 12.55 31.01 -11.82
C PRO A 25 12.86 30.77 -10.35
N VAL A 26 11.96 30.07 -9.66
CA VAL A 26 12.18 29.66 -8.27
C VAL A 26 13.48 28.83 -8.25
N PRO A 27 14.47 29.19 -7.40
CA PRO A 27 15.71 28.45 -7.33
C PRO A 27 15.44 26.97 -7.06
N GLU A 28 16.10 26.08 -7.80
CA GLU A 28 15.97 24.64 -7.59
C GLU A 28 16.49 24.29 -6.17
N PRO A 29 15.72 23.54 -5.36
CA PRO A 29 16.11 23.21 -4.00
C PRO A 29 17.42 22.41 -3.95
N SER A 30 18.14 22.49 -2.83
CA SER A 30 19.34 21.69 -2.61
C SER A 30 19.01 20.21 -2.38
N ARG A 31 19.34 19.34 -3.34
CA ARG A 31 19.16 17.87 -3.23
C ARG A 31 19.81 17.30 -1.97
N LEU A 32 20.97 17.83 -1.57
CA LEU A 32 21.66 17.42 -0.34
C LEU A 32 20.90 17.88 0.91
N ALA A 33 20.43 19.13 0.95
CA ALA A 33 19.65 19.62 2.09
C ALA A 33 18.37 18.78 2.27
N THR A 34 17.68 18.48 1.16
CA THR A 34 16.53 17.58 1.13
C THR A 34 16.87 16.19 1.68
N HIS A 35 18.00 15.60 1.25
CA HIS A 35 18.44 14.29 1.74
C HIS A 35 18.75 14.30 3.25
N LEU A 36 19.43 15.34 3.74
CA LEU A 36 19.76 15.49 5.17
C LEU A 36 18.49 15.66 6.01
N LEU A 37 17.56 16.52 5.58
CA LEU A 37 16.28 16.73 6.26
C LEU A 37 15.43 15.47 6.29
N ARG A 38 15.35 14.72 5.17
CA ARG A 38 14.67 13.42 5.14
C ARG A 38 15.33 12.41 6.06
N SER A 39 16.66 12.37 6.07
CA SER A 39 17.41 11.46 6.95
C SER A 39 17.19 11.80 8.42
N PHE A 40 17.13 13.08 8.78
CA PHE A 40 16.73 13.51 10.12
C PHE A 40 15.27 13.15 10.42
N GLY A 41 14.32 13.55 9.57
CA GLY A 41 12.89 13.29 9.75
C GLY A 41 12.60 11.81 10.03
N TRP A 42 13.17 10.92 9.22
CA TRP A 42 13.00 9.47 9.35
C TRP A 42 13.94 8.80 10.37
N GLY A 43 14.65 9.58 11.19
CA GLY A 43 15.48 9.08 12.29
C GLY A 43 16.75 8.33 11.85
N LYS A 44 17.16 8.46 10.59
CA LYS A 44 18.43 7.92 10.06
C LYS A 44 19.64 8.72 10.51
N MET A 45 19.44 10.01 10.78
CA MET A 45 20.44 10.93 11.32
C MET A 45 19.84 11.74 12.47
N SER A 46 20.67 12.15 13.40
CA SER A 46 20.34 13.16 14.40
C SER A 46 20.48 14.56 13.81
N LEU A 47 19.78 15.54 14.40
CA LEU A 47 19.89 16.94 13.94
C LEU A 47 21.30 17.52 14.12
N PRO A 48 22.07 17.21 15.18
CA PRO A 48 23.49 17.55 15.26
C PRO A 48 24.31 16.99 14.10
N GLU A 49 24.11 15.71 13.72
CA GLU A 49 24.82 15.12 12.57
C GLU A 49 24.47 15.83 11.25
N VAL A 50 23.19 16.19 11.04
CA VAL A 50 22.78 16.99 9.88
C VAL A 50 23.49 18.34 9.84
N GLN A 51 23.55 19.03 10.98
CA GLN A 51 24.23 20.33 11.08
C GLN A 51 25.73 20.21 10.81
N VAL A 52 26.40 19.20 11.38
CA VAL A 52 27.83 18.94 11.17
C VAL A 52 28.13 18.64 9.70
N VAL A 53 27.35 17.75 9.05
CA VAL A 53 27.55 17.45 7.62
C VAL A 53 27.32 18.68 6.76
N ALA A 54 26.30 19.49 7.05
CA ALA A 54 26.05 20.73 6.32
C ALA A 54 27.18 21.76 6.51
N ALA A 55 27.74 21.88 7.71
CA ALA A 55 28.87 22.77 8.00
C ALA A 55 30.15 22.35 7.27
N LEU A 56 30.48 21.04 7.29
CA LEU A 56 31.64 20.52 6.54
C LEU A 56 31.51 20.78 5.04
N VAL A 57 30.31 20.61 4.48
CA VAL A 57 30.05 20.92 3.07
C VAL A 57 30.15 22.42 2.78
N GLU A 58 29.77 23.30 3.71
CA GLU A 58 29.96 24.74 3.58
C GLU A 58 31.45 25.12 3.62
N GLU A 59 32.25 24.45 4.44
CA GLU A 59 33.71 24.67 4.58
C GLU A 59 34.51 24.16 3.36
N ASP A 60 34.16 23.00 2.83
CA ASP A 60 34.87 22.36 1.70
C ASP A 60 34.47 22.94 0.33
N ALA A 61 33.40 23.73 0.25
CA ALA A 61 32.89 24.23 -1.02
C ALA A 61 33.74 25.37 -1.60
N LEU A 62 34.27 25.13 -2.80
CA LEU A 62 34.97 26.16 -3.59
C LEU A 62 34.01 27.23 -4.15
N GLU A 63 32.73 26.89 -4.30
CA GLU A 63 31.67 27.75 -4.82
C GLU A 63 30.64 28.08 -3.73
N PRO A 64 29.91 29.20 -3.83
CA PRO A 64 28.82 29.53 -2.91
C PRO A 64 27.79 28.39 -2.78
N VAL A 65 27.76 27.71 -1.62
CA VAL A 65 26.74 26.68 -1.37
C VAL A 65 25.32 27.25 -1.40
N LYS A 66 24.36 26.41 -1.79
CA LYS A 66 22.93 26.75 -1.80
C LYS A 66 22.45 27.21 -0.40
N ALA A 67 21.51 28.14 -0.38
CA ALA A 67 21.05 28.81 0.85
C ALA A 67 20.56 27.82 1.93
N GLU A 68 19.91 26.72 1.51
CA GLU A 68 19.39 25.70 2.41
C GLU A 68 20.51 24.97 3.17
N ILE A 69 21.67 24.74 2.53
CA ILE A 69 22.83 24.14 3.21
C ILE A 69 23.39 25.09 4.27
N ARG A 70 23.48 26.40 3.97
CA ARG A 70 23.90 27.40 4.95
C ARG A 70 22.94 27.48 6.13
N ILE A 71 21.63 27.38 5.88
CA ILE A 71 20.62 27.34 6.94
C ILE A 71 20.88 26.14 7.84
N LEU A 72 21.10 24.94 7.28
CA LEU A 72 21.39 23.73 8.04
C LEU A 72 22.72 23.82 8.81
N ALA A 73 23.76 24.36 8.19
CA ALA A 73 25.08 24.55 8.80
C ALA A 73 25.03 25.50 10.01
N ASN A 74 24.17 26.52 9.97
CA ASN A 74 24.04 27.54 11.01
C ASN A 74 23.07 27.17 12.15
N LEU A 75 22.39 26.02 12.10
CA LEU A 75 21.48 25.59 13.17
C LEU A 75 22.18 25.59 14.54
N GLY A 76 21.49 26.06 15.58
CA GLY A 76 22.02 26.07 16.94
C GLY A 76 23.29 26.93 17.08
N SER A 77 23.43 27.97 16.27
CA SER A 77 24.65 28.78 16.15
C SER A 77 25.86 27.92 15.78
N ARG A 78 25.77 27.20 14.67
CA ARG A 78 26.80 26.24 14.20
C ARG A 78 27.11 25.15 15.23
N GLY A 79 26.05 24.60 15.84
CA GLY A 79 26.15 23.52 16.81
C GLY A 79 26.55 23.91 18.24
N LEU A 80 26.88 25.19 18.51
CA LEU A 80 27.22 25.68 19.86
C LEU A 80 26.09 25.47 20.88
N TYR A 81 24.84 25.57 20.43
CA TYR A 81 23.64 25.42 21.27
C TYR A 81 22.75 24.28 20.76
N GLN A 82 23.08 23.04 21.13
CA GLN A 82 22.33 21.86 20.69
C GLN A 82 20.82 21.92 21.02
N GLY A 83 20.46 22.50 22.17
CA GLY A 83 19.05 22.69 22.56
C GLY A 83 18.25 23.58 21.61
N ASN A 84 18.91 24.41 20.80
CA ASN A 84 18.28 25.34 19.87
C ASN A 84 18.10 24.77 18.46
N LEU A 85 18.82 23.70 18.08
CA LEU A 85 18.84 23.14 16.73
C LEU A 85 17.43 22.92 16.16
N ARG A 86 16.54 22.26 16.92
CA ARG A 86 15.17 21.94 16.46
C ARG A 86 14.31 23.19 16.31
N ARG A 87 14.39 24.12 17.27
CA ARG A 87 13.67 25.40 17.21
C ARG A 87 14.08 26.19 15.98
N ASP A 88 15.38 26.25 15.72
CA ASP A 88 15.94 26.98 14.58
C ASP A 88 15.51 26.32 13.27
N LEU A 89 15.54 24.98 13.19
CA LEU A 89 15.02 24.24 12.03
C LEU A 89 13.55 24.58 11.77
N LEU A 90 12.68 24.48 12.79
CA LEU A 90 11.24 24.77 12.66
C LEU A 90 10.94 26.21 12.23
N ARG A 91 11.82 27.17 12.53
CA ARG A 91 11.68 28.55 12.04
C ARG A 91 11.93 28.66 10.54
N HIS A 92 12.80 27.82 9.99
CA HIS A 92 13.15 27.80 8.57
C HIS A 92 12.29 26.84 7.74
N THR A 93 11.73 25.81 8.37
CA THR A 93 10.80 24.87 7.75
C THR A 93 9.35 25.22 8.05
N GLN A 94 9.02 26.51 8.29
CA GLN A 94 7.61 26.90 8.45
C GLN A 94 6.85 26.31 7.28
N MET A 95 5.90 25.42 7.59
CA MET A 95 5.09 24.80 6.56
C MET A 95 4.51 25.96 5.76
N PRO A 96 4.59 25.92 4.43
CA PRO A 96 3.71 26.74 3.64
C PRO A 96 2.32 26.58 4.27
N ALA A 97 1.59 27.68 4.50
CA ALA A 97 0.16 27.54 4.73
C ALA A 97 -0.34 26.53 3.70
N LEU A 98 -1.24 25.61 4.06
CA LEU A 98 -1.87 24.69 3.10
C LEU A 98 -2.62 25.57 2.08
N VAL A 99 -1.88 26.16 1.15
CA VAL A 99 -2.35 26.74 -0.08
C VAL A 99 -2.99 25.54 -0.74
N SER A 100 -4.30 25.61 -0.94
CA SER A 100 -5.10 24.56 -1.55
C SER A 100 -4.33 23.99 -2.73
N SER A 101 -3.60 22.90 -2.50
CA SER A 101 -2.85 22.21 -3.54
C SER A 101 -3.88 21.85 -4.60
N ASN A 102 -3.47 21.87 -5.86
CA ASN A 102 -4.25 21.66 -7.09
C ASN A 102 -5.01 20.31 -7.11
N VAL A 103 -5.84 20.02 -6.12
CA VAL A 103 -6.92 19.06 -6.27
C VAL A 103 -7.85 19.75 -7.26
N ASN A 104 -7.75 19.34 -8.51
CA ASN A 104 -8.62 19.87 -9.54
C ASN A 104 -10.05 19.53 -9.10
N ASP A 105 -10.89 20.54 -8.91
CA ASP A 105 -12.30 20.35 -8.53
C ASP A 105 -13.00 19.34 -9.48
N GLY A 106 -12.52 19.26 -10.73
CA GLY A 106 -12.92 18.27 -11.71
C GLY A 106 -12.68 16.81 -11.29
N ASP A 107 -11.59 16.51 -10.59
CA ASP A 107 -11.22 15.15 -10.19
C ASP A 107 -12.09 14.63 -9.04
N ILE A 108 -12.39 15.50 -8.05
CA ILE A 108 -13.31 15.14 -6.96
C ILE A 108 -14.70 14.84 -7.53
N ALA A 109 -15.19 15.71 -8.43
CA ALA A 109 -16.48 15.52 -9.08
C ALA A 109 -16.51 14.27 -9.95
N LYS A 110 -15.42 13.99 -10.68
CA LYS A 110 -15.26 12.77 -11.48
C LYS A 110 -15.32 11.53 -10.59
N PHE A 111 -14.57 11.48 -9.49
CA PHE A 111 -14.58 10.37 -8.54
C PHE A 111 -16.00 10.07 -8.03
N TRP A 112 -16.73 11.07 -7.54
CA TRP A 112 -18.09 10.85 -7.01
C TRP A 112 -19.09 10.44 -8.08
N ARG A 113 -18.92 10.91 -9.32
CA ARG A 113 -19.75 10.52 -10.45
C ARG A 113 -19.48 9.08 -10.90
N GLU A 114 -18.25 8.60 -10.85
CA GLU A 114 -17.87 7.28 -11.37
C GLU A 114 -17.84 6.18 -10.32
N VAL A 115 -17.20 6.45 -9.18
CA VAL A 115 -17.04 5.51 -8.06
C VAL A 115 -18.19 5.67 -7.09
N GLY A 116 -18.50 6.92 -6.70
CA GLY A 116 -19.56 7.23 -5.75
C GLY A 116 -20.95 6.75 -6.18
N SER A 117 -21.21 6.66 -7.48
CA SER A 117 -22.49 6.22 -8.05
C SER A 117 -22.61 4.70 -8.21
N SER A 118 -21.51 3.95 -8.12
CA SER A 118 -21.49 2.52 -8.46
C SER A 118 -20.97 1.62 -7.34
N HIS A 119 -20.06 2.10 -6.49
CA HIS A 119 -19.44 1.28 -5.45
C HIS A 119 -20.46 0.86 -4.37
N PRO A 120 -20.54 -0.42 -3.96
CA PRO A 120 -21.50 -0.92 -2.96
C PRO A 120 -21.49 -0.14 -1.63
N ALA A 121 -20.30 0.26 -1.17
CA ALA A 121 -20.13 1.10 0.01
C ALA A 121 -20.60 2.55 -0.14
N LEU A 122 -20.69 3.08 -1.36
CA LEU A 122 -20.94 4.51 -1.59
C LEU A 122 -22.36 4.81 -2.07
N LEU A 123 -23.08 3.82 -2.60
CA LEU A 123 -24.43 4.00 -3.18
C LEU A 123 -25.37 4.80 -2.28
N HIS A 124 -25.44 4.46 -0.99
CA HIS A 124 -26.31 5.12 -0.01
C HIS A 124 -25.52 5.86 1.09
N HIS A 125 -24.28 6.27 0.80
CA HIS A 125 -23.42 6.90 1.80
C HIS A 125 -24.02 8.22 2.32
N PRO A 126 -24.00 8.49 3.64
CA PRO A 126 -24.58 9.70 4.24
C PRO A 126 -24.05 11.02 3.65
N VAL A 127 -22.80 11.04 3.19
CA VAL A 127 -22.17 12.20 2.54
C VAL A 127 -23.00 12.77 1.39
N LYS A 128 -23.77 11.93 0.68
CA LYS A 128 -24.58 12.36 -0.46
C LYS A 128 -25.70 13.31 -0.08
N LYS A 129 -26.04 13.42 1.21
CA LYS A 129 -27.01 14.37 1.74
C LYS A 129 -26.43 15.79 1.91
N ILE A 130 -25.11 15.94 1.85
CA ILE A 130 -24.44 17.24 1.98
C ILE A 130 -24.51 17.99 0.65
N LYS A 131 -24.88 19.28 0.71
CA LYS A 131 -24.96 20.14 -0.47
C LYS A 131 -23.57 20.25 -1.13
N ASN A 132 -23.55 20.05 -2.46
CA ASN A 132 -22.34 20.12 -3.29
C ASN A 132 -21.24 19.13 -2.87
N TYR A 133 -21.58 18.00 -2.24
CA TYR A 133 -20.57 17.03 -1.80
C TYR A 133 -19.65 16.56 -2.94
N GLN A 134 -20.15 16.45 -4.18
CA GLN A 134 -19.40 15.94 -5.31
C GLN A 134 -18.16 16.77 -5.64
N SER A 135 -18.15 18.07 -5.34
CA SER A 135 -17.00 18.94 -5.57
C SER A 135 -16.25 19.29 -4.28
N ARG A 136 -16.63 18.71 -3.13
CA ARG A 136 -16.17 19.14 -1.81
C ARG A 136 -15.69 18.01 -0.90
N ALA A 137 -16.30 16.84 -1.03
CA ALA A 137 -16.00 15.67 -0.21
C ALA A 137 -14.72 15.00 -0.76
N VAL A 138 -13.59 15.24 -0.11
CA VAL A 138 -12.31 14.65 -0.49
C VAL A 138 -12.27 13.19 -0.02
N PRO A 139 -12.23 12.20 -0.94
CA PRO A 139 -12.21 10.80 -0.56
C PRO A 139 -10.88 10.44 0.10
N LEU A 140 -10.94 9.79 1.27
CA LEU A 140 -9.78 9.27 1.98
C LEU A 140 -9.81 7.75 2.08
N ILE A 141 -8.64 7.16 1.90
CA ILE A 141 -8.37 5.75 2.15
C ILE A 141 -7.48 5.68 3.38
N LEU A 142 -7.92 4.95 4.41
CA LEU A 142 -7.07 4.68 5.55
C LEU A 142 -6.38 3.33 5.35
N HIS A 143 -5.05 3.40 5.35
CA HIS A 143 -4.20 2.23 5.35
C HIS A 143 -3.94 1.76 6.79
N GLY A 144 -4.05 0.47 7.01
CA GLY A 144 -3.80 -0.19 8.26
C GLY A 144 -2.81 -1.33 8.12
N ASP A 145 -1.77 -1.30 8.93
CA ASP A 145 -0.82 -2.39 9.06
C ASP A 145 -0.31 -2.43 10.51
N GLY A 146 -0.02 -3.64 10.99
CA GLY A 146 0.48 -3.88 12.33
C GLY A 146 1.93 -3.42 12.47
N VAL A 147 2.18 -2.49 13.41
CA VAL A 147 3.53 -2.25 13.94
C VAL A 147 3.65 -2.95 15.28
N PRO A 148 4.32 -4.12 15.35
CA PRO A 148 4.70 -4.66 16.64
C PRO A 148 5.71 -3.70 17.30
N ILE A 149 5.43 -3.28 18.54
CA ILE A 149 6.30 -2.42 19.35
C ILE A 149 7.02 -3.30 20.38
N ASP A 150 7.86 -4.25 19.94
CA ASP A 150 8.97 -4.79 20.75
C ASP A 150 9.91 -5.69 19.90
N SER A 151 11.19 -5.64 20.25
CA SER A 151 12.26 -6.57 19.90
C SER A 151 12.63 -7.43 21.13
N LYS A 152 12.10 -8.67 21.19
CA LYS A 152 12.53 -9.87 21.96
C LYS A 152 11.34 -10.53 22.68
N ASP A 153 10.86 -11.63 22.12
CA ASP A 153 10.11 -12.75 22.76
C ASP A 153 8.90 -12.46 23.66
N ARG A 154 8.44 -11.21 23.76
CA ARG A 154 7.12 -10.85 24.28
C ARG A 154 6.55 -9.79 23.37
N SER A 155 5.69 -10.22 22.45
CA SER A 155 4.91 -9.31 21.63
C SER A 155 3.98 -8.50 22.52
N TRP A 156 4.44 -7.35 23.00
CA TRP A 156 3.53 -6.23 23.27
C TRP A 156 3.22 -5.57 21.92
N CYS A 157 2.54 -6.29 21.03
CA CYS A 157 1.48 -5.60 20.30
C CYS A 157 0.61 -5.05 21.44
N LEU A 158 0.38 -3.73 21.55
CA LEU A 158 -0.58 -3.15 22.50
C LEU A 158 -1.74 -4.15 22.68
N PRO A 159 -1.78 -4.93 23.78
CA PRO A 159 -2.51 -6.18 23.73
C PRO A 159 -3.99 -5.84 23.68
N VAL A 160 -4.63 -6.23 22.59
CA VAL A 160 -6.07 -6.12 22.30
C VAL A 160 -6.88 -7.11 23.18
N ALA A 161 -6.30 -7.67 24.24
CA ALA A 161 -6.82 -8.83 24.95
C ALA A 161 -6.98 -8.63 26.46
N THR A 162 -7.38 -7.44 26.93
CA THR A 162 -7.95 -7.28 28.29
C THR A 162 -9.25 -6.48 28.25
N PRO A 163 -10.25 -6.78 29.11
CA PRO A 163 -11.59 -6.17 29.07
C PRO A 163 -11.64 -4.69 29.51
N VAL A 164 -10.49 -4.10 29.86
CA VAL A 164 -10.39 -2.70 30.27
C VAL A 164 -10.04 -1.90 29.02
N ALA A 165 -10.93 -1.00 28.61
CA ALA A 165 -10.87 -0.16 27.41
C ALA A 165 -9.44 0.08 26.88
N THR A 166 -9.13 -0.50 25.72
CA THR A 166 -7.79 -0.43 25.13
C THR A 166 -7.47 0.98 24.64
N PRO A 167 -6.20 1.43 24.74
CA PRO A 167 -5.75 2.72 24.19
C PRO A 167 -6.08 2.88 22.70
N VAL A 168 -6.12 1.78 21.94
CA VAL A 168 -6.44 1.77 20.50
C VAL A 168 -7.90 2.14 20.24
N ALA A 169 -8.85 1.60 21.03
CA ALA A 169 -10.25 2.01 20.92
C ALA A 169 -10.43 3.50 21.24
N SER A 170 -9.63 4.03 22.18
CA SER A 170 -9.59 5.46 22.50
C SER A 170 -9.09 6.30 21.32
N ILE A 171 -7.99 5.90 20.68
CA ILE A 171 -7.44 6.56 19.48
C ILE A 171 -8.48 6.59 18.36
N TRP A 172 -9.09 5.44 18.03
CA TRP A 172 -10.13 5.41 17.01
C TRP A 172 -11.35 6.23 17.39
N GLY A 173 -11.70 6.31 18.68
CA GLY A 173 -12.73 7.23 19.17
C GLY A 173 -12.39 8.70 18.90
N HIS A 174 -11.13 9.11 19.06
CA HIS A 174 -10.69 10.47 18.71
C HIS A 174 -10.73 10.72 17.20
N VAL A 175 -10.26 9.77 16.39
CA VAL A 175 -10.34 9.85 14.92
C VAL A 175 -11.80 9.99 14.48
N VAL A 176 -12.69 9.14 14.99
CA VAL A 176 -14.13 9.21 14.69
C VAL A 176 -14.70 10.57 15.04
N ARG A 177 -14.46 11.07 16.25
CA ARG A 177 -14.95 12.41 16.67
C ARG A 177 -14.42 13.53 15.78
N ALA A 178 -13.18 13.45 15.32
CA ALA A 178 -12.61 14.44 14.41
C ALA A 178 -13.33 14.45 13.05
N PHE A 179 -13.56 13.28 12.46
CA PHE A 179 -14.31 13.15 11.21
C PHE A 179 -15.78 13.54 11.36
N GLU A 180 -16.45 13.13 12.43
CA GLU A 180 -17.82 13.54 12.72
C GLU A 180 -17.94 15.06 12.85
N ARG A 181 -16.98 15.70 13.54
CA ARG A 181 -16.92 17.16 13.64
C ARG A 181 -16.75 17.82 12.26
N CYS A 182 -15.82 17.34 11.43
CA CYS A 182 -15.66 17.85 10.06
C CYS A 182 -16.95 17.66 9.24
N PHE A 183 -17.64 16.53 9.42
CA PHE A 183 -18.90 16.23 8.74
C PHE A 183 -20.04 17.15 9.17
N GLU A 184 -20.10 17.55 10.44
CA GLU A 184 -21.09 18.53 10.91
C GLU A 184 -20.75 19.95 10.43
N GLU A 185 -19.49 20.37 10.54
CA GLU A 185 -19.03 21.71 10.11
C GLU A 185 -19.22 21.94 8.60
N CYS A 186 -19.05 20.90 7.78
CA CYS A 186 -19.21 21.03 6.32
C CYS A 186 -20.66 21.23 5.84
N LYS A 187 -21.66 21.05 6.71
CA LYS A 187 -23.07 21.32 6.38
C LYS A 187 -23.34 22.81 6.27
N THR A 188 -22.58 23.64 6.98
CA THR A 188 -22.74 25.11 7.00
C THR A 188 -21.61 25.81 6.25
N ASN A 189 -20.43 25.21 6.19
CA ASN A 189 -19.29 25.71 5.43
C ASN A 189 -19.37 25.25 3.95
N ASN A 190 -18.77 25.99 3.01
CA ASN A 190 -18.58 25.59 1.60
C ASN A 190 -17.19 25.02 1.30
N ASP A 191 -16.30 24.96 2.30
CA ASP A 191 -14.94 24.42 2.12
C ASP A 191 -14.93 22.92 1.78
N LEU A 192 -13.78 22.47 1.26
CA LEU A 192 -13.47 21.06 1.11
C LEU A 192 -13.45 20.38 2.48
N PHE A 193 -13.86 19.12 2.53
CA PHE A 193 -13.85 18.33 3.77
C PHE A 193 -13.49 16.87 3.50
N PRO A 194 -12.71 16.24 4.39
CA PRO A 194 -12.30 14.86 4.22
C PRO A 194 -13.44 13.89 4.52
N VAL A 195 -13.52 12.80 3.76
CA VAL A 195 -14.47 11.70 4.00
C VAL A 195 -13.73 10.38 3.92
N LEU A 196 -13.66 9.67 5.04
CA LEU A 196 -13.06 8.34 5.09
C LEU A 196 -14.00 7.33 4.41
N LEU A 197 -13.58 6.78 3.27
CA LEU A 197 -14.41 5.88 2.45
C LEU A 197 -13.99 4.42 2.53
N PHE A 198 -12.67 4.18 2.53
CA PHE A 198 -12.13 2.84 2.38
C PHE A 198 -11.08 2.53 3.44
N LEU A 199 -11.02 1.25 3.82
CA LEU A 199 -9.94 0.68 4.63
C LEU A 199 -9.14 -0.27 3.74
N THR A 200 -7.81 -0.19 3.85
CA THR A 200 -6.86 -1.06 3.16
C THR A 200 -5.87 -1.60 4.17
N GLY A 201 -5.46 -2.85 4.07
CA GLY A 201 -4.59 -3.47 5.05
C GLY A 201 -4.57 -4.99 4.94
N ASP A 202 -3.75 -5.61 5.78
CA ASP A 202 -3.65 -7.06 5.84
C ASP A 202 -4.84 -7.69 6.60
N LEU A 203 -5.03 -9.00 6.41
CA LEU A 203 -6.14 -9.73 7.04
C LEU A 203 -6.02 -9.76 8.57
N GLU A 204 -4.80 -9.83 9.10
CA GLU A 204 -4.57 -9.87 10.55
C GLU A 204 -5.00 -8.55 11.20
N TRP A 205 -4.72 -7.41 10.57
CA TRP A 205 -5.15 -6.09 11.01
C TRP A 205 -6.67 -5.99 11.03
N TYR A 206 -7.36 -6.47 9.98
CA TYR A 206 -8.82 -6.52 9.99
C TYR A 206 -9.38 -7.42 11.09
N ASN A 207 -8.76 -8.57 11.33
CA ASN A 207 -9.21 -9.49 12.38
C ASN A 207 -9.00 -8.95 13.79
N THR A 208 -7.85 -8.30 14.03
CA THR A 208 -7.46 -7.83 15.36
C THR A 208 -8.00 -6.45 15.69
N SER A 209 -7.94 -5.51 14.73
CA SER A 209 -8.28 -4.10 14.95
C SER A 209 -9.74 -3.78 14.62
N HIS A 210 -10.37 -4.59 13.77
CA HIS A 210 -11.73 -4.37 13.30
C HIS A 210 -12.71 -5.49 13.67
N SER A 211 -12.21 -6.56 14.29
CA SER A 211 -12.99 -7.75 14.66
C SER A 211 -13.75 -8.37 13.49
N LEU A 212 -13.16 -8.31 12.29
CA LEU A 212 -13.66 -9.12 11.18
C LEU A 212 -13.40 -10.61 11.46
N PRO A 213 -14.20 -11.53 10.88
CA PRO A 213 -14.03 -12.96 11.10
C PRO A 213 -12.63 -13.44 10.74
N ARG A 214 -12.01 -14.22 11.62
CA ARG A 214 -10.71 -14.85 11.35
C ARG A 214 -10.83 -15.88 10.25
N TRP A 215 -9.75 -16.11 9.51
CA TRP A 215 -9.70 -17.10 8.42
C TRP A 215 -9.98 -18.54 8.87
N ASN A 216 -9.91 -18.84 10.17
CA ASN A 216 -10.23 -20.14 10.75
C ASN A 216 -11.68 -20.26 11.26
N SER A 217 -12.49 -19.20 11.17
CA SER A 217 -13.92 -19.18 11.50
C SER A 217 -14.72 -20.11 10.58
N ASN A 218 -15.89 -20.56 11.04
CA ASN A 218 -16.86 -21.29 10.20
C ASN A 218 -17.34 -20.45 9.01
N PHE A 219 -17.38 -19.12 9.19
CA PHE A 219 -17.67 -18.12 8.16
C PHE A 219 -16.52 -17.12 8.15
N PRO A 220 -15.44 -17.38 7.39
CA PRO A 220 -14.21 -16.61 7.48
C PRO A 220 -14.23 -15.28 6.72
N CYS A 221 -15.20 -15.08 5.82
CA CYS A 221 -15.25 -13.88 4.98
C CYS A 221 -16.03 -12.74 5.64
N GLY A 222 -15.49 -11.51 5.57
CA GLY A 222 -16.20 -10.29 5.98
C GLY A 222 -17.17 -9.72 4.94
N HIS A 223 -17.13 -10.22 3.69
CA HIS A 223 -17.96 -9.73 2.58
C HIS A 223 -19.11 -10.66 2.21
N CYS A 224 -19.03 -11.95 2.53
CA CYS A 224 -20.07 -12.92 2.21
C CYS A 224 -20.21 -13.99 3.29
N ASN A 225 -21.29 -14.77 3.22
CA ASN A 225 -21.59 -15.84 4.16
C ASN A 225 -21.01 -17.20 3.73
N ILE A 226 -19.87 -17.22 3.02
CA ILE A 226 -19.25 -18.47 2.60
C ILE A 226 -18.82 -19.28 3.83
N SER A 227 -19.13 -20.57 3.84
CA SER A 227 -18.61 -21.46 4.87
C SER A 227 -17.15 -21.80 4.59
N LYS A 228 -16.41 -22.17 5.64
CA LYS A 228 -15.04 -22.65 5.51
C LYS A 228 -14.91 -23.84 4.55
N ASP A 229 -15.89 -24.73 4.53
CA ASP A 229 -15.89 -25.93 3.68
C ASP A 229 -16.10 -25.58 2.19
N ASN A 230 -16.80 -24.47 1.91
CA ASN A 230 -17.08 -24.01 0.55
C ASN A 230 -16.13 -22.90 0.10
N MET A 231 -15.12 -22.54 0.91
CA MET A 231 -14.24 -21.39 0.68
C MET A 231 -13.47 -21.43 -0.65
N PHE A 232 -13.32 -22.62 -1.22
CA PHE A 232 -12.64 -22.85 -2.50
C PHE A 232 -13.59 -23.00 -3.69
N ASP A 233 -14.90 -22.75 -3.52
CA ASP A 233 -15.83 -22.60 -4.64
C ASP A 233 -15.68 -21.21 -5.29
N TYR A 234 -14.56 -21.03 -6.00
CA TYR A 234 -14.24 -19.76 -6.68
C TYR A 234 -15.18 -19.44 -7.86
N LYS A 235 -16.04 -20.38 -8.28
CA LYS A 235 -17.01 -20.16 -9.35
C LYS A 235 -18.24 -19.39 -8.87
N ASN A 236 -18.54 -19.49 -7.57
CA ASN A 236 -19.76 -18.95 -6.98
C ASN A 236 -19.46 -17.97 -5.84
N VAL A 237 -18.46 -17.09 -6.02
CA VAL A 237 -18.22 -16.02 -5.05
C VAL A 237 -19.37 -15.03 -5.10
N ALA A 238 -20.15 -14.96 -4.02
CA ALA A 238 -21.24 -14.02 -3.89
C ALA A 238 -20.75 -12.58 -4.12
N GLU A 239 -21.57 -11.74 -4.76
CA GLU A 239 -21.24 -10.33 -4.91
C GLU A 239 -21.18 -9.62 -3.54
N VAL A 240 -20.29 -8.65 -3.42
CA VAL A 240 -20.23 -7.79 -2.24
C VAL A 240 -21.54 -7.01 -2.13
N PRO A 241 -22.30 -7.14 -1.03
CA PRO A 241 -23.61 -6.51 -0.92
C PRO A 241 -23.50 -4.98 -0.83
N VAL A 242 -24.56 -4.29 -1.27
CA VAL A 242 -24.70 -2.84 -1.05
C VAL A 242 -24.85 -2.57 0.45
N ASP A 243 -24.12 -1.58 0.95
CA ASP A 243 -24.12 -1.33 2.39
C ASP A 243 -25.42 -0.69 2.88
N PRO A 244 -26.03 -1.26 3.95
CA PRO A 244 -27.23 -0.70 4.55
C PRO A 244 -26.86 0.41 5.54
N TRP A 245 -26.48 1.60 5.05
CA TRP A 245 -26.11 2.76 5.88
C TRP A 245 -27.23 3.24 6.84
N HIS A 246 -28.47 2.82 6.62
CA HIS A 246 -29.61 3.11 7.47
C HIS A 246 -29.76 2.14 8.66
N CYS A 247 -29.08 0.99 8.64
CA CYS A 247 -29.15 0.01 9.70
C CYS A 247 -28.10 0.28 10.79
N PRO A 248 -28.47 0.17 12.09
CA PRO A 248 -27.50 0.23 13.18
C PRO A 248 -26.42 -0.86 13.01
N ARG A 249 -25.15 -0.45 13.08
CA ARG A 249 -24.01 -1.37 12.92
C ARG A 249 -23.58 -1.95 14.26
N ARG A 250 -23.33 -3.26 14.27
CA ARG A 250 -22.89 -4.02 15.45
C ARG A 250 -21.36 -4.22 15.52
N SER A 251 -20.57 -3.37 14.85
CA SER A 251 -19.10 -3.47 14.96
C SER A 251 -18.63 -2.92 16.31
N CYS A 252 -17.64 -3.56 16.92
CA CYS A 252 -16.93 -3.04 18.09
C CYS A 252 -15.89 -1.97 17.73
N CYS A 253 -15.50 -1.87 16.46
CA CYS A 253 -14.59 -0.84 15.97
C CYS A 253 -15.36 0.48 15.72
N PRO A 254 -14.96 1.60 16.35
CA PRO A 254 -15.60 2.89 16.12
C PRO A 254 -15.60 3.31 14.65
N LEU A 255 -14.51 3.04 13.91
CA LEU A 255 -14.42 3.36 12.48
C LEU A 255 -15.50 2.62 11.67
N LEU A 256 -15.63 1.31 11.86
CA LEU A 256 -16.62 0.52 11.13
C LEU A 256 -18.07 0.79 11.55
N ARG A 257 -18.25 1.28 12.78
CA ARG A 257 -19.56 1.64 13.31
C ARG A 257 -20.05 2.98 12.74
N HIS A 258 -19.17 3.97 12.61
CA HIS A 258 -19.56 5.35 12.32
C HIS A 258 -19.16 5.86 10.93
N LEU A 259 -17.94 5.54 10.49
CA LEU A 259 -17.34 6.20 9.32
C LEU A 259 -17.28 5.32 8.08
N VAL A 260 -16.89 4.05 8.23
CA VAL A 260 -16.66 3.12 7.12
C VAL A 260 -17.56 1.92 7.29
N SER A 261 -18.09 1.39 6.19
CA SER A 261 -18.89 0.17 6.21
C SER A 261 -18.03 -1.08 6.02
N PRO A 262 -18.55 -2.29 6.35
CA PRO A 262 -17.87 -3.54 6.02
C PRO A 262 -17.56 -3.68 4.52
N SER A 263 -18.43 -3.21 3.61
CA SER A 263 -18.12 -3.24 2.17
C SER A 263 -17.15 -2.13 1.71
N GLY A 264 -16.80 -1.21 2.62
CA GLY A 264 -15.68 -0.27 2.44
C GLY A 264 -14.33 -0.85 2.86
N VAL A 265 -14.29 -2.07 3.40
CA VAL A 265 -13.05 -2.83 3.57
C VAL A 265 -12.63 -3.36 2.20
N ILE A 266 -11.48 -2.95 1.70
CA ILE A 266 -11.01 -3.40 0.39
C ILE A 266 -9.96 -4.50 0.59
N PRO A 267 -10.14 -5.67 -0.05
CA PRO A 267 -9.11 -6.70 -0.07
C PRO A 267 -7.82 -6.16 -0.67
N ASP A 268 -6.74 -6.26 0.09
CA ASP A 268 -5.44 -5.81 -0.38
C ASP A 268 -4.86 -6.77 -1.43
N TRP A 269 -4.59 -6.22 -2.61
CA TRP A 269 -3.95 -6.92 -3.72
C TRP A 269 -2.60 -7.51 -3.32
N MET A 270 -1.77 -6.73 -2.62
CA MET A 270 -0.40 -7.13 -2.29
C MET A 270 -0.38 -8.34 -1.35
N HIS A 271 -1.14 -8.30 -0.25
CA HIS A 271 -1.21 -9.39 0.71
C HIS A 271 -1.97 -10.61 0.17
N SER A 272 -2.97 -10.42 -0.70
CA SER A 272 -3.84 -11.51 -1.16
C SER A 272 -3.29 -12.23 -2.39
N LYS A 273 -2.71 -11.49 -3.33
CA LYS A 273 -2.05 -12.01 -4.53
C LYS A 273 -0.59 -12.31 -4.25
N HIS A 274 0.25 -11.28 -4.16
CA HIS A 274 1.72 -11.43 -4.17
C HIS A 274 2.24 -12.14 -2.93
N LEU A 275 1.93 -11.67 -1.71
CA LEU A 275 2.26 -12.37 -0.45
C LEU A 275 1.24 -13.45 -0.06
N GLY A 276 0.32 -13.77 -0.97
CA GLY A 276 -0.73 -14.75 -0.79
C GLY A 276 -0.50 -15.97 -1.65
N PHE A 277 -1.33 -16.15 -2.67
CA PHE A 277 -1.26 -17.35 -3.52
C PHE A 277 -0.07 -17.34 -4.47
N ASP A 278 0.50 -16.20 -4.87
CA ASP A 278 1.65 -16.18 -5.79
C ASP A 278 2.91 -16.75 -5.14
N GLN A 279 3.15 -16.51 -3.85
CA GLN A 279 4.25 -17.17 -3.15
C GLN A 279 4.11 -18.70 -3.14
N ARG A 280 2.87 -19.22 -3.06
CA ARG A 280 2.58 -20.65 -3.12
C ARG A 280 2.73 -21.20 -4.52
N LEU A 281 2.26 -20.47 -5.53
CA LEU A 281 2.41 -20.80 -6.94
C LEU A 281 3.90 -20.84 -7.30
N ALA A 282 4.64 -19.75 -7.08
CA ALA A 282 6.07 -19.67 -7.37
C ALA A 282 6.88 -20.73 -6.61
N GLY A 283 6.60 -20.93 -5.32
CA GLY A 283 7.26 -21.97 -4.52
C GLY A 283 7.04 -23.38 -5.08
N SER A 284 5.80 -23.69 -5.49
CA SER A 284 5.45 -25.01 -6.02
C SER A 284 6.05 -25.22 -7.42
N THR A 285 6.03 -24.20 -8.27
CA THR A 285 6.67 -24.24 -9.59
C THR A 285 8.17 -24.47 -9.48
N LEU A 286 8.87 -23.70 -8.64
CA LEU A 286 10.31 -23.87 -8.42
C LEU A 286 10.64 -25.27 -7.89
N TRP A 287 9.79 -25.82 -7.03
CA TRP A 287 9.94 -27.21 -6.59
C TRP A 287 9.85 -28.21 -7.73
N VAL A 288 8.80 -28.11 -8.56
CA VAL A 288 8.62 -29.00 -9.71
C VAL A 288 9.82 -28.90 -10.65
N LEU A 289 10.27 -27.68 -10.98
CA LEU A 289 11.44 -27.47 -11.84
C LEU A 289 12.68 -28.15 -11.26
N CYS A 290 13.00 -27.90 -9.98
CA CYS A 290 14.27 -28.34 -9.40
C CYS A 290 14.32 -29.82 -9.02
N TRP A 291 13.17 -30.44 -8.73
CA TRP A 291 13.12 -31.83 -8.25
C TRP A 291 12.60 -32.84 -9.26
N ARG A 292 11.82 -32.40 -10.26
CA ARG A 292 11.18 -33.32 -11.22
C ARG A 292 11.63 -33.14 -12.66
N ILE A 293 12.10 -31.96 -13.04
CA ILE A 293 12.30 -31.60 -14.45
C ILE A 293 13.78 -31.41 -14.78
N LEU A 294 14.48 -30.58 -14.01
CA LEU A 294 15.87 -30.27 -14.28
C LEU A 294 16.79 -31.41 -13.81
N PRO A 295 17.84 -31.74 -14.58
CA PRO A 295 18.66 -32.93 -14.33
C PRO A 295 19.72 -32.76 -13.23
N GLY A 296 20.03 -31.52 -12.82
CA GLY A 296 21.10 -31.22 -11.85
C GLY A 296 20.69 -31.47 -10.39
N GLY A 297 21.62 -31.20 -9.48
CA GLY A 297 21.30 -31.13 -8.05
C GLY A 297 20.37 -29.96 -7.74
N VAL A 298 19.69 -29.97 -6.60
CA VAL A 298 18.68 -28.94 -6.26
C VAL A 298 19.29 -27.54 -6.19
N GLU A 299 20.47 -27.40 -5.59
CA GLU A 299 21.18 -26.10 -5.50
C GLU A 299 21.61 -25.63 -6.89
N GLU A 300 22.20 -26.51 -7.69
CA GLU A 300 22.58 -26.23 -9.08
C GLU A 300 21.36 -25.82 -9.93
N ASN A 301 20.24 -26.54 -9.79
CA ASN A 301 18.99 -26.23 -10.48
C ASN A 301 18.43 -24.87 -10.05
N LEU A 302 18.49 -24.53 -8.75
CA LEU A 302 18.07 -23.22 -8.25
C LEU A 302 18.95 -22.09 -8.79
N ASP A 303 20.27 -22.28 -8.83
CA ASP A 303 21.21 -21.30 -9.40
C ASP A 303 20.96 -21.10 -10.90
N ASN A 304 20.75 -22.20 -11.64
CA ASN A 304 20.41 -22.16 -13.07
C ASN A 304 19.09 -21.43 -13.33
N VAL A 305 18.07 -21.66 -12.51
CA VAL A 305 16.78 -20.96 -12.61
C VAL A 305 16.95 -19.49 -12.24
N LEU A 306 17.69 -19.16 -11.19
CA LEU A 306 17.96 -17.78 -10.78
C LEU A 306 18.72 -17.00 -11.86
N LEU A 307 19.67 -17.63 -12.55
CA LEU A 307 20.40 -17.02 -13.65
C LEU A 307 19.43 -16.64 -14.79
N GLN A 308 18.56 -17.58 -15.19
CA GLN A 308 17.54 -17.32 -16.21
C GLN A 308 16.56 -16.21 -15.78
N MET A 309 16.18 -16.16 -14.50
CA MET A 309 15.35 -15.07 -13.98
C MET A 309 16.06 -13.71 -14.07
N LYS A 310 17.36 -13.66 -13.72
CA LYS A 310 18.16 -12.44 -13.83
C LYS A 310 18.25 -11.96 -15.27
N ASP A 311 18.42 -12.87 -16.22
CA ASP A 311 18.44 -12.53 -17.65
C ASP A 311 17.09 -11.97 -18.10
N TYR A 312 15.97 -12.58 -17.68
CA TYR A 312 14.63 -12.07 -17.93
C TYR A 312 14.46 -10.65 -17.37
N TRP A 313 14.84 -10.39 -16.12
CA TRP A 313 14.68 -9.06 -15.51
C TRP A 313 15.56 -7.99 -16.16
N ARG A 314 16.78 -8.32 -16.59
CA ARG A 314 17.65 -7.39 -17.34
C ARG A 314 16.98 -6.96 -18.65
N GLN A 315 16.32 -7.87 -19.35
CA GLN A 315 15.62 -7.58 -20.61
C GLN A 315 14.36 -6.72 -20.39
N HIS A 316 13.65 -6.92 -19.27
CA HIS A 316 12.35 -6.29 -19.01
C HIS A 316 12.40 -5.12 -18.02
N LYS A 317 13.59 -4.72 -17.55
CA LYS A 317 13.80 -3.69 -16.50
C LYS A 317 12.96 -3.96 -15.23
N GLY A 318 12.80 -5.23 -14.89
CA GLY A 318 11.98 -5.68 -13.75
C GLY A 318 12.74 -5.67 -12.42
N ASN A 319 11.98 -5.63 -11.32
CA ASN A 319 12.51 -5.96 -10.00
C ASN A 319 12.52 -7.48 -9.82
N GLY A 320 13.55 -7.99 -9.15
CA GLY A 320 13.70 -9.42 -8.90
C GLY A 320 14.40 -9.71 -7.59
N ILE A 321 14.59 -11.00 -7.31
CA ILE A 321 15.35 -11.47 -6.15
C ILE A 321 16.82 -11.65 -6.50
N ASN A 322 17.69 -11.31 -5.54
CA ASN A 322 19.14 -11.39 -5.74
C ASN A 322 19.68 -12.81 -5.55
N TYR A 323 19.02 -13.61 -4.71
CA TYR A 323 19.36 -14.97 -4.37
C TYR A 323 18.10 -15.81 -4.13
N ILE A 324 18.20 -17.12 -4.34
CA ILE A 324 17.19 -18.12 -3.99
C ILE A 324 17.94 -19.22 -3.24
N THR A 325 17.47 -19.60 -2.07
CA THR A 325 17.98 -20.76 -1.35
C THR A 325 16.92 -21.86 -1.30
N GLN A 326 17.34 -23.09 -1.07
CA GLN A 326 16.41 -24.19 -0.81
C GLN A 326 15.41 -23.78 0.30
N THR A 327 15.87 -23.25 1.43
CA THR A 327 15.03 -22.79 2.56
C THR A 327 14.00 -21.70 2.22
N MET A 328 14.17 -20.98 1.10
CA MET A 328 13.21 -20.00 0.59
C MET A 328 12.10 -20.63 -0.23
N VAL A 329 12.28 -21.84 -0.77
CA VAL A 329 11.32 -22.50 -1.65
C VAL A 329 10.69 -23.69 -0.93
N LEU A 330 11.51 -24.59 -0.34
CA LEU A 330 11.15 -25.86 0.33
C LEU A 330 12.34 -26.57 1.00
N ALA A 331 12.07 -27.66 1.74
CA ALA A 331 13.07 -28.68 2.04
C ALA A 331 12.68 -30.05 1.39
N ASP A 332 13.62 -30.99 1.36
CA ASP A 332 13.68 -32.22 0.54
C ASP A 332 12.38 -33.09 0.51
N PRO A 333 11.86 -33.55 -0.65
CA PRO A 333 10.74 -34.50 -0.75
C PRO A 333 10.91 -35.79 0.06
N GLN A 334 12.16 -36.23 0.27
CA GLN A 334 12.51 -37.38 1.08
C GLN A 334 12.49 -37.06 2.58
N ASP A 335 12.59 -35.79 2.96
CA ASP A 335 12.47 -35.36 4.35
C ASP A 335 11.00 -35.46 4.82
N ILE A 336 10.79 -36.28 5.85
CA ILE A 336 9.50 -36.51 6.48
C ILE A 336 8.86 -35.22 7.04
N HIS A 337 9.68 -34.22 7.38
CA HIS A 337 9.21 -32.92 7.83
C HIS A 337 8.70 -32.06 6.69
N CYS A 338 9.21 -32.26 5.47
CA CYS A 338 8.85 -31.49 4.29
C CYS A 338 7.52 -31.92 3.68
N ARG A 339 7.15 -33.19 3.89
CA ARG A 339 5.79 -33.69 3.62
C ARG A 339 4.70 -33.01 4.44
N LYS A 340 5.05 -32.19 5.44
CA LYS A 340 4.09 -31.47 6.30
C LYS A 340 3.78 -30.05 5.83
N GLY A 341 4.56 -29.51 4.89
CA GLY A 341 4.46 -28.11 4.48
C GLY A 341 4.26 -27.95 2.98
N TYR A 342 3.41 -26.98 2.60
CA TYR A 342 3.32 -26.56 1.21
C TYR A 342 4.52 -25.66 0.82
N PRO A 343 5.06 -25.83 -0.39
CA PRO A 343 6.06 -24.96 -0.99
C PRO A 343 5.65 -23.50 -0.90
N ARG A 344 6.59 -22.62 -0.59
CA ARG A 344 6.33 -21.18 -0.49
C ARG A 344 7.60 -20.39 -0.69
N LEU A 345 7.61 -19.54 -1.72
CA LEU A 345 8.65 -18.56 -1.92
C LEU A 345 8.63 -17.52 -0.79
N LYS A 346 9.68 -17.45 0.01
CA LYS A 346 9.89 -16.41 1.03
C LYS A 346 10.56 -15.17 0.41
N ALA A 347 9.79 -14.38 -0.32
CA ALA A 347 10.26 -13.13 -0.94
C ALA A 347 9.34 -11.96 -0.60
N LYS A 348 9.78 -10.72 -0.84
CA LYS A 348 8.91 -9.54 -0.74
C LYS A 348 7.84 -9.56 -1.82
N ALA A 349 6.80 -8.73 -1.67
CA ALA A 349 5.70 -8.69 -2.63
C ALA A 349 6.17 -8.30 -4.04
N ALA A 350 7.00 -7.25 -4.15
CA ALA A 350 7.48 -6.75 -5.44
C ALA A 350 8.41 -7.75 -6.14
N GLU A 351 9.26 -8.41 -5.33
CA GLU A 351 10.10 -9.52 -5.75
C GLU A 351 9.27 -10.71 -6.26
N THR A 352 8.20 -11.07 -5.55
CA THR A 352 7.31 -12.18 -5.92
C THR A 352 6.61 -11.90 -7.26
N LYS A 353 6.12 -10.68 -7.47
CA LYS A 353 5.56 -10.23 -8.76
C LYS A 353 6.57 -10.44 -9.90
N GLY A 354 7.83 -10.03 -9.71
CA GLY A 354 8.90 -10.22 -10.68
C GLY A 354 9.25 -11.67 -10.95
N VAL A 355 9.22 -12.52 -9.91
CA VAL A 355 9.46 -13.97 -10.04
C VAL A 355 8.36 -14.67 -10.82
N ILE A 356 7.08 -14.34 -10.60
CA ILE A 356 5.97 -14.90 -11.37
C ILE A 356 6.14 -14.63 -12.87
N ALA A 357 6.47 -13.38 -13.23
CA ALA A 357 6.69 -13.00 -14.63
C ALA A 357 7.85 -13.78 -15.27
N ALA A 358 8.96 -13.94 -14.55
CA ALA A 358 10.12 -14.71 -15.03
C ALA A 358 9.81 -16.21 -15.15
N LEU A 359 9.14 -16.80 -14.14
CA LEU A 359 8.72 -18.21 -14.17
C LEU A 359 7.78 -18.51 -15.32
N ALA A 360 6.85 -17.60 -15.65
CA ALA A 360 5.97 -17.76 -16.81
C ALA A 360 6.78 -17.92 -18.12
N SER A 361 7.93 -17.23 -18.25
CA SER A 361 8.82 -17.36 -19.41
C SER A 361 9.71 -18.61 -19.34
N ILE A 362 10.27 -18.93 -18.17
CA ILE A 362 11.18 -20.08 -17.98
C ILE A 362 10.42 -21.38 -18.18
N CYS A 363 9.21 -21.50 -17.63
CA CYS A 363 8.41 -22.71 -17.77
C CYS A 363 8.06 -23.04 -19.22
N GLN A 364 7.95 -22.05 -20.12
CA GLN A 364 7.74 -22.31 -21.55
C GLN A 364 8.91 -23.04 -22.20
N GLN A 365 10.12 -22.96 -21.62
CA GLN A 365 11.34 -23.58 -22.15
C GLN A 365 11.55 -25.00 -21.61
N HIS A 366 11.17 -25.24 -20.34
CA HIS A 366 11.48 -26.50 -19.64
C HIS A 366 10.29 -27.44 -19.49
N LEU A 367 9.06 -26.93 -19.51
CA LEU A 367 7.87 -27.76 -19.33
C LEU A 367 7.49 -28.46 -20.64
N GLN A 368 7.32 -29.77 -20.56
CA GLN A 368 6.91 -30.60 -21.70
C GLN A 368 5.47 -30.29 -22.13
N GLN A 369 5.27 -30.07 -23.43
CA GLN A 369 3.97 -29.67 -23.98
C GLN A 369 2.95 -30.81 -24.05
N ASP A 370 3.36 -32.06 -23.94
CA ASP A 370 2.48 -33.25 -23.94
C ASP A 370 2.03 -33.64 -22.53
N ASN A 371 2.61 -33.06 -21.49
CA ASN A 371 2.24 -33.31 -20.10
C ASN A 371 1.16 -32.31 -19.63
N GLU A 372 -0.01 -32.82 -19.23
CA GLU A 372 -1.13 -31.98 -18.79
C GLU A 372 -0.82 -31.14 -17.54
N GLU A 373 -0.08 -31.68 -16.56
CA GLU A 373 0.31 -30.93 -15.35
C GLU A 373 1.22 -29.75 -15.70
N HIS A 374 2.17 -29.98 -16.60
CA HIS A 374 3.09 -28.98 -17.12
C HIS A 374 2.35 -27.84 -17.83
N GLN A 375 1.38 -28.18 -18.70
CA GLN A 375 0.51 -27.18 -19.33
C GLN A 375 -0.26 -26.36 -18.29
N GLN A 376 -0.81 -27.01 -17.27
CA GLN A 376 -1.57 -26.32 -16.21
C GLN A 376 -0.69 -25.38 -15.38
N ILE A 377 0.57 -25.75 -15.10
CA ILE A 377 1.54 -24.87 -14.42
C ILE A 377 1.84 -23.64 -15.28
N ALA A 378 2.11 -23.84 -16.58
CA ALA A 378 2.38 -22.74 -17.50
C ALA A 378 1.19 -21.77 -17.64
N LEU A 379 -0.04 -22.31 -17.70
CA LEU A 379 -1.27 -21.52 -17.73
C LEU A 379 -1.46 -20.73 -16.44
N ALA A 380 -1.31 -21.36 -15.26
CA ALA A 380 -1.43 -20.68 -13.98
C ALA A 380 -0.44 -19.49 -13.86
N LEU A 381 0.82 -19.69 -14.23
CA LEU A 381 1.82 -18.61 -14.22
C LEU A 381 1.45 -17.49 -15.20
N SER A 382 0.98 -17.83 -16.40
CA SER A 382 0.55 -16.87 -17.40
C SER A 382 -0.64 -16.05 -16.92
N PHE A 383 -1.68 -16.68 -16.38
CA PHE A 383 -2.84 -15.97 -15.82
C PHE A 383 -2.44 -15.06 -14.64
N SER A 384 -1.55 -15.50 -13.75
CA SER A 384 -1.10 -14.65 -12.64
C SER A 384 -0.30 -13.43 -13.13
N ARG A 385 0.57 -13.60 -14.13
CA ARG A 385 1.28 -12.49 -14.79
C ARG A 385 0.32 -11.53 -15.50
N ASP A 386 -0.66 -12.05 -16.23
CA ASP A 386 -1.60 -11.26 -17.00
C ASP A 386 -2.50 -10.40 -16.08
N LEU A 387 -2.85 -10.91 -14.88
CA LEU A 387 -3.52 -10.11 -13.85
C LEU A 387 -2.70 -8.88 -13.42
N ASP A 388 -1.39 -9.04 -13.26
CA ASP A 388 -0.50 -7.93 -12.92
C ASP A 388 -0.38 -6.92 -14.07
N GLN A 389 -0.27 -7.41 -15.31
CA GLN A 389 -0.24 -6.53 -16.49
C GLN A 389 -1.53 -5.74 -16.66
N MET A 390 -2.69 -6.36 -16.46
CA MET A 390 -3.97 -5.67 -16.48
C MET A 390 -4.07 -4.64 -15.37
N ALA A 391 -3.67 -4.98 -14.13
CA ALA A 391 -3.66 -4.03 -13.02
C ALA A 391 -2.71 -2.84 -13.29
N ASP A 392 -1.50 -3.10 -13.79
CA ASP A 392 -0.50 -2.09 -14.14
C ASP A 392 -0.95 -1.19 -15.30
N GLY A 393 -1.81 -1.67 -16.21
CA GLY A 393 -2.36 -0.91 -17.31
C GLY A 393 -3.51 0.03 -16.94
N ILE A 394 -4.02 0.00 -15.70
CA ILE A 394 -5.09 0.91 -15.25
C ILE A 394 -4.49 2.29 -14.96
N GLU A 395 -4.89 3.29 -15.73
CA GLU A 395 -4.47 4.70 -15.57
C GLU A 395 -5.46 5.54 -14.75
N ASP A 396 -6.76 5.21 -14.79
CA ASP A 396 -7.83 5.97 -14.14
C ASP A 396 -8.19 5.44 -12.74
N TRP A 397 -9.20 6.04 -12.09
CA TRP A 397 -9.74 5.63 -10.80
C TRP A 397 -10.26 4.19 -10.78
N LYS A 398 -10.64 3.64 -11.94
CA LYS A 398 -11.12 2.26 -12.09
C LYS A 398 -10.82 1.72 -13.50
N PRO A 399 -10.69 0.40 -13.68
CA PRO A 399 -10.60 -0.24 -15.00
C PRO A 399 -11.87 -0.01 -15.82
N SER A 400 -11.76 -0.20 -17.14
CA SER A 400 -12.94 -0.36 -18.00
C SER A 400 -13.71 -1.64 -17.59
N LYS A 401 -14.97 -1.73 -17.99
CA LYS A 401 -15.79 -2.92 -17.72
C LYS A 401 -15.15 -4.18 -18.30
N GLU A 402 -14.64 -4.09 -19.52
CA GLU A 402 -14.01 -5.19 -20.25
C GLU A 402 -12.75 -5.68 -19.52
N VAL A 403 -11.93 -4.74 -19.03
CA VAL A 403 -10.73 -5.07 -18.24
C VAL A 403 -11.13 -5.73 -16.91
N ALA A 404 -12.12 -5.19 -16.20
CA ALA A 404 -12.59 -5.76 -14.95
C ALA A 404 -13.14 -7.19 -15.12
N ASP A 405 -13.96 -7.41 -16.16
CA ASP A 405 -14.53 -8.72 -16.48
C ASP A 405 -13.42 -9.72 -16.87
N ARG A 406 -12.44 -9.27 -17.66
CA ARG A 406 -11.28 -10.09 -18.05
C ARG A 406 -10.41 -10.44 -16.84
N MET A 407 -10.18 -9.51 -15.92
CA MET A 407 -9.45 -9.77 -14.68
C MET A 407 -10.17 -10.84 -13.84
N MET A 408 -11.49 -10.74 -13.67
CA MET A 408 -12.28 -11.73 -12.95
C MET A 408 -12.18 -13.13 -13.61
N LEU A 409 -12.41 -13.20 -14.93
CA LEU A 409 -12.31 -14.46 -15.68
C LEU A 409 -10.92 -15.08 -15.56
N THR A 410 -9.87 -14.26 -15.71
CA THR A 410 -8.46 -14.69 -15.61
C THR A 410 -8.16 -15.28 -14.22
N ALA A 411 -8.68 -14.67 -13.15
CA ALA A 411 -8.50 -15.20 -11.80
C ALA A 411 -9.27 -16.50 -11.56
N VAL A 412 -10.49 -16.63 -12.07
CA VAL A 412 -11.26 -17.89 -12.00
C VAL A 412 -10.52 -19.01 -12.74
N CYS A 413 -9.98 -18.73 -13.94
CA CYS A 413 -9.17 -19.69 -14.69
C CYS A 413 -7.88 -20.07 -13.93
N LEU A 414 -7.18 -19.08 -13.36
CA LEU A 414 -6.01 -19.30 -12.51
C LEU A 414 -6.31 -20.27 -11.35
N PHE A 415 -7.38 -20.01 -10.60
CA PHE A 415 -7.73 -20.83 -9.44
C PHE A 415 -8.27 -22.20 -9.83
N GLN A 416 -8.87 -22.33 -11.01
CA GLN A 416 -9.17 -23.63 -11.61
C GLN A 416 -7.89 -24.44 -11.89
N CYS A 417 -6.87 -23.84 -12.51
CA CYS A 417 -5.58 -24.50 -12.74
C CYS A 417 -4.94 -24.91 -11.41
N MET A 418 -4.88 -24.00 -10.43
CA MET A 418 -4.30 -24.28 -9.11
C MET A 418 -5.03 -25.41 -8.36
N THR A 419 -6.36 -25.49 -8.49
CA THR A 419 -7.17 -26.54 -7.85
C THR A 419 -6.89 -27.91 -8.47
N ILE A 420 -6.84 -27.98 -9.80
CA ILE A 420 -6.49 -29.21 -10.52
C ILE A 420 -5.08 -29.68 -10.12
N LEU A 421 -4.11 -28.76 -10.13
CA LEU A 421 -2.74 -29.05 -9.72
C LEU A 421 -2.67 -29.52 -8.27
N ASN A 422 -3.32 -28.81 -7.34
CA ASN A 422 -3.32 -29.19 -5.93
C ASN A 422 -3.86 -30.62 -5.73
N LYS A 423 -4.99 -30.95 -6.38
CA LYS A 423 -5.57 -32.28 -6.33
C LYS A 423 -4.62 -33.34 -6.89
N SER A 424 -4.05 -33.12 -8.08
CA SER A 424 -3.13 -34.07 -8.73
C SER A 424 -1.90 -34.36 -7.87
N PHE A 425 -1.26 -33.32 -7.34
CA PHE A 425 -0.08 -33.50 -6.49
C PHE A 425 -0.44 -34.17 -5.15
N LEU A 426 -1.61 -33.90 -4.57
CA LEU A 426 -2.09 -34.58 -3.36
C LEU A 426 -2.31 -36.08 -3.60
N GLU A 427 -2.88 -36.47 -4.74
CA GLU A 427 -3.06 -37.88 -5.13
C GLU A 427 -1.71 -38.61 -5.28
N GLN A 428 -0.66 -37.88 -5.66
CA GLN A 428 0.72 -38.38 -5.72
C GLN A 428 1.47 -38.32 -4.38
N GLY A 429 0.81 -37.91 -3.29
CA GLY A 429 1.42 -37.81 -1.96
C GLY A 429 2.31 -36.57 -1.75
N HIS A 430 2.15 -35.54 -2.58
CA HIS A 430 2.89 -34.28 -2.49
C HIS A 430 1.97 -33.10 -2.12
N LEU A 431 2.44 -32.25 -1.20
CA LEU A 431 1.76 -31.00 -0.89
C LEU A 431 2.27 -29.92 -1.84
N ALA A 432 1.52 -29.57 -2.89
CA ALA A 432 1.89 -28.48 -3.81
C ALA A 432 0.67 -27.66 -4.23
N PHE A 433 0.90 -26.44 -4.71
CA PHE A 433 -0.12 -25.53 -5.28
C PHE A 433 -1.29 -25.20 -4.33
N GLN A 434 -1.00 -25.00 -3.05
CA GLN A 434 -2.02 -24.72 -2.02
C GLN A 434 -2.92 -23.53 -2.36
N LEU A 435 -4.24 -23.72 -2.29
CA LEU A 435 -5.19 -22.63 -2.18
C LEU A 435 -5.37 -22.23 -0.70
N THR A 436 -5.44 -20.92 -0.44
CA THR A 436 -5.65 -20.37 0.91
C THR A 436 -6.88 -19.45 0.93
N PHE A 437 -7.33 -19.01 2.11
CA PHE A 437 -8.42 -18.02 2.24
C PHE A 437 -8.13 -16.73 1.44
N LYS A 438 -6.86 -16.36 1.29
CA LYS A 438 -6.45 -15.20 0.48
C LYS A 438 -6.90 -15.28 -0.98
N THR A 439 -7.08 -16.49 -1.51
CA THR A 439 -7.64 -16.73 -2.85
C THR A 439 -9.08 -16.21 -2.94
N HIS A 440 -9.92 -16.58 -1.97
CA HIS A 440 -11.30 -16.12 -1.88
C HIS A 440 -11.36 -14.60 -1.62
N TRP A 441 -10.53 -14.12 -0.70
CA TRP A 441 -10.43 -12.69 -0.39
C TRP A 441 -10.03 -11.86 -1.63
N PHE A 442 -9.10 -12.37 -2.45
CA PHE A 442 -8.69 -11.74 -3.71
C PHE A 442 -9.83 -11.65 -4.73
N LEU A 443 -10.72 -12.65 -4.82
CA LEU A 443 -11.88 -12.60 -5.72
C LEU A 443 -12.84 -11.47 -5.34
N HIS A 444 -13.08 -11.21 -4.06
CA HIS A 444 -13.81 -10.00 -3.64
C HIS A 444 -13.06 -8.71 -4.01
N GLY A 445 -11.73 -8.72 -3.92
CA GLY A 445 -10.89 -7.62 -4.40
C GLY A 445 -11.13 -7.32 -5.88
N LEU A 446 -11.22 -8.36 -6.71
CA LEU A 446 -11.54 -8.24 -8.14
C LEU A 446 -12.99 -7.84 -8.42
N GLN A 447 -13.95 -8.28 -7.61
CA GLN A 447 -15.32 -7.79 -7.69
C GLN A 447 -15.36 -6.27 -7.45
N LEU A 448 -14.66 -5.79 -6.42
CA LEU A 448 -14.57 -4.37 -6.09
C LEU A 448 -13.70 -3.58 -7.07
N ALA A 449 -12.75 -4.26 -7.75
CA ALA A 449 -11.89 -3.65 -8.76
C ALA A 449 -12.70 -3.01 -9.91
N ARG A 450 -13.92 -3.48 -10.20
CA ARG A 450 -14.83 -2.85 -11.19
C ARG A 450 -15.22 -1.41 -10.82
N HIS A 451 -15.04 -1.03 -9.57
CA HIS A 451 -15.39 0.29 -9.02
C HIS A 451 -14.17 1.13 -8.65
N LEU A 452 -13.05 0.49 -8.30
CA LEU A 452 -11.86 1.18 -7.81
C LEU A 452 -10.60 0.41 -8.23
N SER A 453 -9.63 1.10 -8.82
CA SER A 453 -8.37 0.53 -9.27
C SER A 453 -7.64 -0.17 -8.11
N PRO A 454 -7.18 -1.42 -8.29
CA PRO A 454 -6.37 -2.10 -7.27
C PRO A 454 -5.10 -1.33 -6.87
N LYS A 455 -4.57 -0.47 -7.75
CA LYS A 455 -3.42 0.39 -7.43
C LYS A 455 -3.71 1.43 -6.34
N LEU A 456 -4.98 1.77 -6.15
CA LEU A 456 -5.39 2.72 -5.11
C LEU A 456 -5.56 2.03 -3.76
N THR A 457 -5.62 0.70 -3.75
CA THR A 457 -5.93 -0.09 -2.55
C THR A 457 -4.85 -1.09 -2.17
N TRP A 458 -3.83 -1.26 -3.01
CA TRP A 458 -2.67 -2.08 -2.68
C TRP A 458 -1.83 -1.43 -1.58
N THR A 459 -1.14 -2.25 -0.80
CA THR A 459 -0.44 -1.78 0.41
C THR A 459 1.07 -1.62 0.23
N TYR A 460 1.60 -1.64 -1.00
CA TYR A 460 3.03 -1.52 -1.29
C TYR A 460 3.69 -0.28 -0.67
N SER A 461 3.12 0.89 -0.90
CA SER A 461 3.61 2.16 -0.32
C SER A 461 3.38 2.20 1.18
N GLY A 462 2.26 1.64 1.64
CA GLY A 462 1.93 1.48 3.05
C GLY A 462 2.97 0.65 3.80
N GLU A 463 3.41 -0.48 3.25
CA GLU A 463 4.41 -1.35 3.88
C GLU A 463 5.80 -0.68 3.93
N ASP A 464 6.23 -0.01 2.85
CA ASP A 464 7.46 0.79 2.87
C ASP A 464 7.38 1.90 3.93
N TYR A 465 6.24 2.59 3.98
CA TYR A 465 5.96 3.60 4.99
C TYR A 465 6.01 3.05 6.41
N MET A 466 5.38 1.90 6.66
CA MET A 466 5.40 1.24 7.96
C MET A 466 6.80 0.77 8.34
N SER A 467 7.63 0.35 7.38
CA SER A 467 9.04 0.05 7.61
C SER A 467 9.82 1.29 8.09
N LYS A 468 9.56 2.46 7.49
CA LYS A 468 10.12 3.74 7.96
C LYS A 468 9.64 4.10 9.35
N CYS A 469 8.35 3.95 9.64
CA CYS A 469 7.78 4.16 10.97
C CYS A 469 8.37 3.22 12.03
N LYS A 470 8.57 1.93 11.69
CA LYS A 470 9.24 0.93 12.54
C LYS A 470 10.67 1.36 12.87
N GLY A 471 11.43 1.81 11.86
CA GLY A 471 12.78 2.35 12.04
C GLY A 471 12.80 3.57 12.96
N LEU A 472 11.90 4.52 12.72
CA LEU A 472 11.76 5.73 13.52
C LEU A 472 11.39 5.43 14.98
N LEU A 473 10.42 4.54 15.20
CA LEU A 473 10.00 4.14 16.54
C LEU A 473 11.13 3.43 17.29
N LYS A 474 11.85 2.51 16.64
CA LYS A 474 13.03 1.83 17.20
C LYS A 474 14.11 2.81 17.65
N MET A 475 14.28 3.93 16.94
CA MET A 475 15.20 4.99 17.34
C MET A 475 14.70 5.79 18.54
N CYS A 476 13.38 5.94 18.68
CA CYS A 476 12.75 6.64 19.80
C CYS A 476 12.74 5.83 21.10
N THR A 477 12.73 4.49 21.02
CA THR A 477 12.68 3.59 22.18
C THR A 477 14.02 3.31 22.86
N LYS A 478 15.15 3.73 22.27
CA LYS A 478 16.49 3.55 22.86
C LYS A 478 16.58 4.25 24.23
N SER A 479 16.61 3.46 25.30
CA SER A 479 16.82 3.90 26.70
C SER A 479 15.75 4.82 27.28
N ARG A 480 14.48 4.67 26.85
CA ARG A 480 13.35 5.51 27.29
C ARG A 480 12.15 4.67 27.73
N THR A 481 11.28 5.27 28.54
CA THR A 481 9.98 4.68 28.88
C THR A 481 9.04 4.69 27.67
N MET A 482 8.03 3.82 27.66
CA MET A 482 7.10 3.72 26.52
C MET A 482 6.40 5.05 26.20
N LEU A 483 5.86 5.76 27.20
CA LEU A 483 5.16 7.03 27.00
C LEU A 483 6.08 8.13 26.43
N THR A 484 7.31 8.25 26.95
CA THR A 484 8.28 9.23 26.45
C THR A 484 8.79 8.87 25.06
N SER A 485 8.82 7.57 24.72
CA SER A 485 9.15 7.09 23.38
C SER A 485 8.04 7.42 22.38
N LEU A 486 6.77 7.29 22.77
CA LEU A 486 5.61 7.64 21.93
C LEU A 486 5.52 9.14 21.68
N ASP A 487 5.67 9.97 22.72
CA ASP A 487 5.68 11.43 22.54
C ASP A 487 6.81 11.87 21.60
N ARG A 488 8.02 11.33 21.77
CA ARG A 488 9.15 11.59 20.88
C ARG A 488 8.85 11.12 19.45
N PHE A 489 8.31 9.91 19.30
CA PHE A 489 7.93 9.36 18.01
C PHE A 489 6.94 10.29 17.30
N MET A 490 5.86 10.70 17.98
CA MET A 490 4.86 11.60 17.41
C MET A 490 5.46 12.95 16.99
N ARG A 491 6.36 13.53 17.79
CA ARG A 491 7.04 14.78 17.41
C ARG A 491 7.92 14.59 16.18
N GLN A 492 8.76 13.56 16.17
CA GLN A 492 9.68 13.30 15.07
C GLN A 492 8.93 12.91 13.78
N TYR A 493 7.83 12.17 13.92
CA TYR A 493 6.92 11.84 12.84
C TYR A 493 6.28 13.10 12.23
N THR A 494 5.78 14.01 13.06
CA THR A 494 5.24 15.30 12.59
C THR A 494 6.31 16.12 11.88
N ASP A 495 7.54 16.15 12.40
CA ASP A 495 8.66 16.82 11.74
C ASP A 495 8.96 16.17 10.36
N ALA A 496 8.99 14.84 10.28
CA ALA A 496 9.18 14.10 9.02
C ALA A 496 8.09 14.40 7.99
N MET A 497 6.82 14.35 8.40
CA MET A 497 5.67 14.65 7.55
C MET A 497 5.66 16.10 7.06
N SER A 498 6.08 17.04 7.92
CA SER A 498 6.18 18.45 7.55
C SER A 498 7.25 18.67 6.47
N ILE A 499 8.38 17.97 6.57
CA ILE A 499 9.47 18.01 5.59
C ILE A 499 9.02 17.42 4.24
N GLU A 500 8.40 16.24 4.24
CA GLU A 500 7.91 15.61 3.00
C GLU A 500 6.81 16.47 2.34
N LEU A 501 5.88 17.03 3.12
CA LEU A 501 4.82 17.88 2.55
C LEU A 501 5.37 19.17 1.96
N ALA A 502 6.35 19.81 2.61
CA ALA A 502 7.00 21.00 2.07
C ALA A 502 7.67 20.72 0.71
N GLU A 503 8.27 19.53 0.54
CA GLU A 503 8.86 19.13 -0.73
C GLU A 503 7.80 18.89 -1.81
N ILE A 504 6.71 18.18 -1.48
CA ILE A 504 5.60 17.94 -2.42
C ILE A 504 5.01 19.26 -2.91
N LEU A 505 4.83 20.22 -2.01
CA LEU A 505 4.30 21.56 -2.34
C LEU A 505 5.30 22.41 -3.15
N ALA A 506 6.60 22.12 -3.05
CA ALA A 506 7.64 22.82 -3.80
C ALA A 506 7.89 22.25 -5.20
N GLN A 507 7.49 21.00 -5.46
CA GLN A 507 7.58 20.42 -6.80
C GLN A 507 6.51 21.03 -7.70
N PRO A 508 6.84 21.47 -8.95
CA PRO A 508 5.82 21.77 -9.94
C PRO A 508 5.00 20.49 -10.11
N GLY A 509 3.73 20.54 -9.70
CA GLY A 509 2.90 19.35 -9.59
C GLY A 509 2.95 18.54 -10.89
N PRO A 510 3.00 17.19 -10.82
CA PRO A 510 2.88 16.39 -12.02
C PRO A 510 1.58 16.80 -12.74
N PRO A 511 1.54 16.81 -14.08
CA PRO A 511 0.25 16.77 -14.76
C PRO A 511 -0.45 15.50 -14.28
N LEU A 512 -1.51 15.68 -13.48
CA LEU A 512 -2.42 14.60 -13.09
C LEU A 512 -3.26 14.19 -14.29
#